data_AF-A0A963ULG6-F1
#
_entry.id   AF-A0A963ULG6-F1
#
_cell.length_a   1.000
_cell.length_b   1.000
_cell.length_c   1.000
_cell.angle_alpha   90.00
_cell.angle_beta   90.00
_cell.angle_gamma   90.00
#
_symmetry.space_group_name_H-M   'P 1'
#
loop_
_entity.id
_entity.type
_entity.pdbx_description
1 polymer ?
#
loop_
_entity_poly.entity_id
_entity_poly.type
_entity_poly.pdbx_seq_one_letter_code
_entity_poly.pdbx_strand_id
1 'polypeptide(L)' 'MSATRDTGFFTESLASRDPEVFKSVSDELGRQRDEIELIASENIVSLAVLQAQGSVMTNKYAEGYP' A
#
# COMPACT_ATOMS: atom_id res chain seq x y z
N MET A 1 -7.74 33.44 6.56
CA MET A 1 -7.79 31.97 6.41
C MET A 1 -6.45 31.52 5.86
N SER A 2 -5.54 31.06 6.72
CA SER A 2 -4.26 30.52 6.27
C SER A 2 -4.55 29.14 5.66
N ALA A 3 -4.41 29.01 4.35
CA ALA A 3 -4.44 27.72 3.69
C ALA A 3 -3.14 27.01 4.05
N THR A 4 -3.13 26.25 5.15
CA THR A 4 -2.01 25.39 5.53
C THR A 4 -1.86 24.35 4.44
N ARG A 5 -0.93 24.57 3.52
CA ARG A 5 -0.57 23.56 2.50
C ARG A 5 0.21 22.47 3.22
N ASP A 6 -0.36 21.27 3.26
CA ASP A 6 0.35 20.08 3.71
C ASP A 6 1.46 19.75 2.70
N THR A 7 2.68 20.14 3.05
CA THR A 7 3.86 19.97 2.20
C THR A 7 4.27 18.51 2.03
N GLY A 8 3.83 17.64 2.94
CA GLY A 8 4.21 16.23 2.97
C GLY A 8 3.27 15.31 2.19
N PHE A 9 2.10 15.80 1.78
CA PHE A 9 1.03 14.96 1.24
C PHE A 9 1.45 14.03 0.08
N PHE A 10 2.34 14.47 -0.81
CA PHE A 10 2.77 13.70 -1.98
C PHE A 10 4.15 13.02 -1.81
N THR A 11 4.91 13.36 -0.77
CA THR A 11 6.33 12.98 -0.67
C THR A 11 6.65 12.19 0.60
N GLU A 12 5.81 12.26 1.62
CA GLU A 12 5.97 11.46 2.83
C GLU A 12 5.68 9.99 2.54
N SER A 13 6.52 9.13 3.12
CA SER A 13 6.28 7.69 3.13
C SER A 13 5.17 7.33 4.11
N LEU A 14 4.57 6.14 3.97
CA LEU A 14 3.65 5.60 4.97
C LEU A 14 4.30 5.53 6.35
N ALA A 15 5.57 5.11 6.44
CA ALA A 15 6.30 5.01 7.70
C ALA A 15 6.44 6.34 8.46
N SER A 16 6.57 7.46 7.73
CA SER A 16 6.65 8.79 8.32
C SER A 16 5.26 9.38 8.60
N ARG A 17 4.30 9.14 7.70
CA ARG A 17 2.96 9.74 7.78
C ARG A 17 2.07 9.05 8.81
N ASP A 18 2.12 7.72 8.83
CA ASP A 18 1.33 6.85 9.71
C ASP A 18 2.18 5.65 10.19
N PRO A 19 3.02 5.87 11.21
CA PRO A 19 3.89 4.83 11.76
C PRO A 19 3.13 3.63 12.33
N GLU A 20 1.90 3.81 12.81
CA GLU A 20 1.08 2.75 13.40
C GLU A 20 0.58 1.78 12.32
N VAL A 21 0.07 2.31 11.20
CA VAL A 21 -0.32 1.49 10.05
C VAL A 21 0.91 0.82 9.44
N PHE A 22 2.02 1.54 9.29
CA PHE A 22 3.27 0.96 8.79
C PHE A 22 3.76 -0.21 9.64
N LYS A 23 3.69 -0.07 10.98
CA LYS A 23 4.05 -1.14 11.91
C LYS A 23 3.15 -2.36 11.69
N SER A 24 1.84 -2.15 11.59
CA SER A 24 0.88 -3.25 11.39
C SER A 24 1.14 -4.02 10.08
N VAL A 25 1.45 -3.32 8.98
CA VAL A 25 1.82 -3.95 7.70
C VAL A 25 3.14 -4.73 7.83
N SER A 26 4.11 -4.18 8.56
CA SER A 26 5.41 -4.83 8.77
C SER A 26 5.30 -6.09 9.63
N ASP A 27 4.46 -6.05 10.66
CA ASP A 27 4.19 -7.21 11.53
C ASP A 27 3.50 -8.33 10.73
N GLU A 28 2.53 -8.01 9.88
CA GLU A 28 1.88 -9.00 9.00
C GLU A 28 2.85 -9.60 7.97
N LEU A 29 3.75 -8.79 7.40
CA LEU A 29 4.81 -9.31 6.53
C LEU A 29 5.72 -10.29 7.28
N GLY A 30 5.99 -10.04 8.56
CA GLY A 30 6.70 -10.98 9.43
C GLY A 30 5.94 -12.28 9.57
N ARG A 31 4.65 -12.20 9.95
CA ARG A 31 3.76 -13.38 10.09
C ARG A 31 3.76 -14.26 8.83
N GLN A 32 3.54 -13.66 7.65
CA GLN A 32 3.51 -14.39 6.37
C GLN A 32 4.84 -15.07 6.01
N ARG A 33 5.98 -14.58 6.53
CA ARG A 33 7.31 -15.17 6.30
C ARG A 33 7.65 -16.29 7.26
N ASP A 34 7.14 -16.19 8.49
CA ASP A 34 7.50 -17.09 9.58
C ASP A 34 6.50 -18.25 9.73
N GLU A 35 5.32 -18.18 9.10
CA GLU A 35 4.29 -19.21 9.11
C GLU A 35 4.16 -19.96 7.78
N ILE A 36 3.56 -21.16 7.83
CA ILE A 36 3.21 -21.93 6.64
C ILE A 36 1.74 -21.68 6.31
N GLU A 37 1.48 -21.04 5.18
CA GLU A 37 0.12 -20.77 4.71
C GLU A 37 -0.50 -21.99 4.02
N LEU A 38 -1.56 -22.54 4.61
CA LEU A 38 -2.25 -23.75 4.13
C LEU A 38 -3.66 -23.47 3.59
N ILE A 39 -4.05 -22.20 3.50
CA ILE A 39 -5.34 -21.79 2.97
C ILE A 39 -5.27 -21.83 1.44
N ALA A 40 -5.96 -22.79 0.82
CA ALA A 40 -5.85 -23.06 -0.61
C ALA A 40 -6.25 -21.89 -1.54
N SER A 41 -7.03 -20.93 -1.05
CA SER A 41 -7.45 -19.74 -1.79
C SER A 41 -6.49 -18.57 -1.66
N GLU A 42 -5.53 -18.62 -0.75
CA GLU A 42 -4.58 -17.53 -0.49
C GLU A 42 -3.27 -17.74 -1.26
N ASN A 43 -2.58 -16.63 -1.55
CA ASN A 43 -1.33 -16.64 -2.31
C ASN A 43 -0.49 -15.40 -2.01
N ILE A 44 0.82 -15.50 -2.22
CA ILE A 44 1.77 -14.39 -2.06
C ILE A 44 2.10 -13.85 -3.47
N VAL A 45 1.65 -12.64 -3.76
CA VAL A 45 1.86 -11.98 -5.05
C VAL A 45 3.31 -11.50 -5.21
N SER A 46 3.74 -11.28 -6.45
CA SER A 46 5.07 -10.74 -6.72
C SER A 46 5.17 -9.24 -6.38
N LEU A 47 6.40 -8.77 -6.13
CA LEU A 47 6.66 -7.34 -5.89
C LEU A 47 6.19 -6.46 -7.05
N ALA A 48 6.30 -6.93 -8.29
CA ALA A 48 5.84 -6.20 -9.47
C ALA A 48 4.32 -5.95 -9.45
N VAL A 49 3.53 -6.91 -8.97
CA VAL A 49 2.08 -6.76 -8.81
C VAL A 49 1.77 -5.74 -7.71
N LEU A 50 2.47 -5.79 -6.58
CA LEU A 50 2.30 -4.82 -5.49
C LEU A 50 2.61 -3.38 -5.94
N GLN A 51 3.69 -3.18 -6.71
CA GLN A 51 4.07 -1.88 -7.26
C GLN A 51 3.00 -1.32 -8.22
N ALA A 52 2.45 -2.17 -9.09
CA ALA A 52 1.38 -1.75 -9.99
C ALA A 52 0.11 -1.37 -9.22
N GLN A 53 -0.25 -2.14 -8.19
CA GLN A 53 -1.44 -1.89 -7.36
C GLN A 53 -1.34 -0.58 -6.58
N GLY A 54 -0.16 -0.22 -6.07
CA GLY A 54 0.10 1.04 -5.37
C GLY A 54 0.43 2.24 -6.27
N SER A 55 0.16 2.16 -7.58
CA SER A 55 0.58 3.19 -8.54
C SER A 55 -0.44 4.32 -8.72
N VAL A 56 -0.03 5.35 -9.48
CA VAL A 56 -0.87 6.52 -9.83
C VAL A 56 -2.16 6.16 -10.58
N MET A 57 -2.32 4.92 -11.04
CA MET A 57 -3.53 4.44 -11.71
C MET A 57 -4.78 4.59 -10.83
N THR A 58 -4.65 4.54 -9.50
CA THR A 58 -5.76 4.75 -8.56
C THR A 58 -6.42 6.14 -8.66
N ASN A 59 -5.73 7.12 -9.25
CA ASN A 59 -6.25 8.48 -9.39
C ASN A 59 -7.16 8.64 -10.61
N LYS A 60 -7.20 7.63 -11.50
CA LYS A 60 -7.89 7.75 -12.78
C LYS A 60 -9.32 7.24 -12.68
N TYR A 61 -10.26 8.09 -13.09
CA TYR A 61 -11.61 7.68 -13.48
C TYR A 61 -11.62 7.28 -14.96
N ALA A 62 -12.04 6.05 -15.30
CA ALA A 62 -11.94 5.49 -16.65
C ALA A 62 -13.22 4.74 -17.05
N GLU A 63 -14.27 5.49 -17.40
CA GLU A 63 -15.50 4.94 -17.99
C GLU A 63 -15.32 4.59 -19.47
N GLY A 64 -16.11 3.63 -19.95
CA GLY A 64 -16.12 3.19 -21.35
C GLY A 64 -15.21 1.98 -21.60
N TYR A 65 -14.82 1.80 -22.86
CA TYR A 65 -13.84 0.80 -23.29
C TYR A 65 -12.53 1.51 -23.67
N PRO A 66 -11.40 0.77 -23.78
CA PRO A 66 -10.12 1.35 -24.19
C PRO A 66 -10.20 2.22 -25.45
#